data_AF-A0AAU9ID19-F1
#
_entry.id   AF-A0AAU9ID19-F1
#
_cell.length_a   1.000
_cell.length_b   1.000
_cell.length_c   1.000
_cell.angle_alpha   90.00
_cell.angle_beta   90.00
_cell.angle_gamma   90.00
#
_symmetry.space_group_name_H-M   'P 1'
#
loop_
_entity.id
_entity.type
_entity.pdbx_description
1 polymer ?
#
loop_
_entity_poly.entity_id
_entity_poly.type
_entity_poly.pdbx_seq_one_letter_code
_entity_poly.pdbx_strand_id
1 'polypeptide(L)'
;MLKVALLILMACICEGKEPNENGKLKREESCMTLIEHMPKMDRKRFEETVSLRPDLRKRELQEKLLEKAFNYCMTRISDSQIKEILEFRPKKFRNFFELVPLEVENINNPEDLALDPDWNTMKKEIRSRLKRNRGKRFTNLPNDL
;
A
#
# COMPACT_ATOMS: atom_id res chain seq x y z
N MET A 1 3.12 -19.67 -45.11
CA MET A 1 2.35 -19.08 -43.99
C MET A 1 3.05 -19.33 -42.66
N LEU A 2 4.33 -18.91 -42.51
CA LEU A 2 5.12 -19.14 -41.29
C LEU A 2 5.76 -17.86 -40.71
N LYS A 3 5.62 -16.72 -41.40
CA LYS A 3 6.24 -15.44 -41.00
C LYS A 3 5.33 -14.54 -40.16
N VAL A 4 4.02 -14.83 -40.10
CA VAL A 4 3.05 -14.00 -39.34
C VAL A 4 2.95 -14.45 -37.88
N ALA A 5 3.15 -15.75 -37.60
CA ALA A 5 3.11 -16.26 -36.23
C ALA A 5 4.29 -15.79 -35.36
N LEU A 6 5.45 -15.52 -35.95
CA LEU A 6 6.63 -15.05 -35.19
C LEU A 6 6.54 -13.58 -34.79
N LEU A 7 5.76 -12.75 -35.51
CA LEU A 7 5.56 -11.33 -35.18
C LEU A 7 4.53 -11.13 -34.06
N ILE A 8 3.57 -12.06 -33.91
CA ILE A 8 2.56 -11.99 -32.84
C ILE A 8 3.16 -12.44 -31.49
N LEU A 9 4.13 -13.35 -31.48
CA LEU A 9 4.88 -13.72 -30.27
C LEU A 9 5.82 -12.60 -29.75
N MET A 10 6.16 -11.61 -30.59
CA MET A 10 6.92 -10.42 -30.18
C MET A 10 6.04 -9.26 -29.69
N ALA A 11 4.74 -9.27 -30.00
CA ALA A 11 3.80 -8.20 -29.63
C ALA A 11 3.14 -8.41 -28.25
N CYS A 12 3.34 -9.56 -27.60
CA CYS A 12 2.90 -9.81 -26.22
C CYS A 12 3.95 -9.47 -25.16
N ILE A 13 5.04 -8.79 -25.53
CA ILE A 13 5.92 -8.10 -24.57
C ILE A 13 5.40 -6.66 -24.41
N CYS A 14 4.13 -6.52 -24.03
CA CYS A 14 3.66 -5.28 -23.44
C CYS A 14 4.30 -5.17 -22.06
N GLU A 15 5.34 -4.34 -21.98
CA GLU A 15 5.73 -3.58 -20.80
C GLU A 15 6.06 -4.39 -19.54
N GLY A 16 6.76 -5.51 -19.70
CA GLY A 16 7.59 -6.08 -18.64
C GLY A 16 8.84 -5.22 -18.38
N LYS A 17 8.68 -3.92 -18.10
CA LYS A 17 9.72 -3.22 -17.33
C LYS A 17 9.60 -3.76 -15.92
N GLU A 18 10.43 -4.73 -15.59
CA GLU A 18 10.64 -5.07 -14.18
C GLU A 18 10.83 -3.75 -13.43
N PRO A 19 10.05 -3.49 -12.37
CA PRO A 19 10.21 -2.26 -11.62
C PRO A 19 11.65 -2.27 -11.12
N ASN A 20 12.45 -1.29 -11.57
CA ASN A 20 13.77 -1.00 -11.02
C ASN A 20 13.68 -1.19 -9.50
N GLU A 21 14.55 -1.99 -8.91
CA GLU A 21 14.49 -2.38 -7.49
C GLU A 21 14.34 -1.14 -6.58
N ASN A 22 14.99 -0.04 -6.95
CA ASN A 22 14.85 1.27 -6.28
C ASN A 22 13.44 1.89 -6.41
N GLY A 23 12.76 1.69 -7.55
CA GLY A 23 11.38 2.11 -7.77
C GLY A 23 10.38 1.27 -6.97
N LYS A 24 10.57 -0.05 -6.91
CA LYS A 24 9.77 -0.95 -6.08
C LYS A 24 9.87 -0.58 -4.59
N LEU A 25 11.09 -0.38 -4.09
CA LEU A 25 11.33 0.02 -2.69
C LEU A 25 10.67 1.36 -2.35
N LYS A 26 10.76 2.37 -3.25
CA LYS A 26 10.08 3.66 -3.06
C LYS A 26 8.57 3.51 -2.99
N ARG A 27 7.99 2.69 -3.84
CA ARG A 27 6.55 2.41 -3.85
C ARG A 27 6.09 1.76 -2.54
N GLU A 28 6.81 0.75 -2.05
CA GLU A 28 6.53 0.12 -0.74
C GLU A 28 6.58 1.14 0.40
N GLU A 29 7.59 2.00 0.42
CA GLU A 29 7.74 3.06 1.43
C GLU A 29 6.59 4.08 1.38
N SER A 30 6.19 4.51 0.18
CA SER A 30 5.07 5.41 -0.04
C SER A 30 3.75 4.78 0.38
N CYS A 31 3.50 3.54 -0.04
CA CYS A 31 2.29 2.80 0.30
C CYS A 31 2.20 2.59 1.80
N MET A 32 3.28 2.15 2.46
CA MET A 32 3.30 2.00 3.91
C MET A 32 3.04 3.32 4.63
N THR A 33 3.67 4.41 4.17
CA THR A 33 3.44 5.75 4.73
C THR A 33 1.98 6.16 4.55
N LEU A 34 1.40 5.97 3.38
CA LEU A 34 0.00 6.27 3.09
C LEU A 34 -0.92 5.50 4.05
N ILE A 35 -0.81 4.18 4.11
CA ILE A 35 -1.75 3.36 4.89
C ILE A 35 -1.58 3.53 6.41
N GLU A 36 -0.39 3.90 6.90
CA GLU A 36 -0.19 4.22 8.32
C GLU A 36 -0.78 5.58 8.70
N HIS A 37 -0.81 6.51 7.75
CA HIS A 37 -1.42 7.82 7.93
C HIS A 37 -2.91 7.83 7.61
N MET A 38 -3.51 6.70 7.18
CA MET A 38 -4.95 6.59 6.95
C MET A 38 -5.72 7.08 8.19
N PRO A 39 -6.33 8.27 8.13
CA PRO A 39 -7.04 8.88 9.21
C PRO A 39 -8.39 8.21 9.16
N LYS A 40 -8.51 7.17 9.97
CA LYS A 40 -9.79 6.52 10.23
C LYS A 40 -10.25 5.78 8.95
N MET A 41 -10.12 4.45 8.98
CA MET A 41 -11.29 3.63 8.66
C MET A 41 -12.52 4.37 9.17
N ASP A 42 -13.63 4.40 8.43
CA ASP A 42 -14.88 4.91 8.99
C ASP A 42 -15.05 4.29 10.38
N ARG A 43 -14.72 5.08 11.42
CA ARG A 43 -14.42 4.53 12.74
C ARG A 43 -15.71 3.95 13.28
N LYS A 44 -16.82 4.58 12.92
CA LYS A 44 -18.15 4.12 13.21
C LYS A 44 -18.38 2.74 12.58
N ARG A 45 -18.15 2.58 11.27
CA ARG A 45 -18.33 1.31 10.56
C ARG A 45 -17.41 0.18 11.06
N PHE A 46 -16.17 0.51 11.39
CA PHE A 46 -15.23 -0.44 11.99
C PHE A 46 -15.70 -0.91 13.38
N GLU A 47 -16.08 0.03 14.25
CA GLU A 47 -16.57 -0.30 15.59
C GLU A 47 -17.93 -1.01 15.53
N GLU A 48 -18.81 -0.68 14.58
CA GLU A 48 -20.06 -1.40 14.30
C GLU A 48 -19.78 -2.85 13.88
N THR A 49 -18.84 -3.08 12.96
CA THR A 49 -18.46 -4.44 12.54
C THR A 49 -17.94 -5.25 13.73
N VAL A 50 -17.01 -4.69 14.51
CA VAL A 50 -16.45 -5.36 15.70
C VAL A 50 -17.54 -5.65 16.73
N SER A 51 -18.52 -4.76 16.88
CA SER A 51 -19.64 -4.94 17.83
C SER A 51 -20.61 -6.03 17.38
N LEU A 52 -20.90 -6.10 16.08
CA LEU A 52 -21.78 -7.13 15.51
C LEU A 52 -21.11 -8.50 15.43
N ARG A 53 -19.77 -8.54 15.46
CA ARG A 53 -18.95 -9.72 15.24
C ARG A 53 -17.89 -9.88 16.34
N PRO A 54 -18.29 -10.25 17.57
CA PRO A 54 -17.36 -10.38 18.70
C PRO A 54 -16.36 -11.53 18.52
N ASP A 55 -16.63 -12.46 17.59
CA ASP A 55 -15.73 -13.51 17.15
C ASP A 55 -14.50 -12.96 16.41
N LEU A 56 -14.60 -11.78 15.81
CA LEU A 56 -13.49 -11.12 15.12
C LEU A 56 -12.63 -10.33 16.11
N ARG A 57 -11.36 -10.71 16.22
CA ARG A 57 -10.41 -9.98 17.07
C ARG A 57 -10.08 -8.63 16.44
N LYS A 58 -10.48 -7.53 17.10
CA LYS A 58 -10.26 -6.14 16.66
C LYS A 58 -8.86 -5.85 16.10
N ARG A 59 -7.81 -6.34 16.78
CA ARG A 59 -6.42 -6.15 16.36
C ARG A 59 -6.10 -6.86 15.05
N GLU A 60 -6.60 -8.08 14.87
CA GLU A 60 -6.37 -8.88 13.65
C GLU A 60 -7.16 -8.31 12.48
N LEU A 61 -8.39 -7.89 12.71
CA LEU A 61 -9.18 -7.16 11.73
C LEU A 61 -8.45 -5.90 11.24
N GLN A 62 -7.90 -5.13 12.18
CA GLN A 62 -7.12 -3.94 11.84
C GLN A 62 -5.87 -4.28 11.01
N GLU A 63 -5.12 -5.33 11.40
CA GLU A 63 -3.94 -5.77 10.63
C GLU A 63 -4.32 -6.28 9.24
N LYS A 64 -5.42 -7.02 9.11
CA LYS A 64 -5.91 -7.52 7.82
C LYS A 64 -6.32 -6.39 6.88
N LEU A 65 -6.96 -5.36 7.42
CA LEU A 65 -7.33 -4.18 6.63
C LEU A 65 -6.10 -3.37 6.21
N LEU A 66 -5.08 -3.27 7.06
CA LEU A 66 -3.80 -2.65 6.68
C LEU A 66 -3.11 -3.43 5.55
N GLU A 67 -3.09 -4.76 5.63
CA GLU A 67 -2.56 -5.61 4.56
C GLU A 67 -3.33 -5.41 3.24
N LYS A 68 -4.66 -5.50 3.27
CA LYS A 68 -5.50 -5.28 2.08
C LYS A 68 -5.24 -3.90 1.48
N ALA A 69 -5.16 -2.86 2.31
CA ALA A 69 -4.85 -1.52 1.86
C ALA A 69 -3.46 -1.40 1.23
N PHE A 70 -2.45 -2.04 1.82
CA PHE A 70 -1.11 -2.06 1.27
C PHE A 70 -1.07 -2.72 -0.11
N ASN A 71 -1.65 -3.92 -0.22
CA ASN A 71 -1.68 -4.69 -1.46
C ASN A 71 -2.45 -3.95 -2.56
N TYR A 72 -3.57 -3.31 -2.21
CA TYR A 72 -4.27 -2.43 -3.13
C TYR A 72 -3.38 -1.27 -3.58
N CYS A 73 -2.70 -0.58 -2.64
CA CYS A 73 -1.81 0.51 -2.97
C CYS A 73 -0.69 0.08 -3.94
N MET A 74 -0.04 -1.05 -3.65
CA MET A 74 1.04 -1.60 -4.45
C MET A 74 0.61 -1.92 -5.90
N THR A 75 -0.62 -2.38 -6.09
CA THR A 75 -1.13 -2.86 -7.39
C THR A 75 -1.91 -1.82 -8.18
N ARG A 76 -2.59 -0.86 -7.52
CA ARG A 76 -3.55 0.04 -8.18
C ARG A 76 -3.11 1.49 -8.26
N ILE A 77 -2.17 1.92 -7.42
CA ILE A 77 -1.69 3.31 -7.46
C ILE A 77 -0.65 3.46 -8.57
N SER A 78 -0.78 4.49 -9.40
CA SER A 78 0.17 4.79 -10.49
C SER A 78 1.48 5.39 -9.96
N ASP A 79 2.57 5.30 -10.73
CA ASP A 79 3.87 5.87 -10.34
C ASP A 79 3.81 7.40 -10.13
N SER A 80 2.97 8.11 -10.88
CA SER A 80 2.71 9.54 -10.68
C SER A 80 2.09 9.83 -9.32
N GLN A 81 1.09 9.04 -8.91
CA GLN A 81 0.47 9.14 -7.60
C GLN A 81 1.43 8.76 -6.47
N ILE A 82 2.31 7.76 -6.67
CA ILE A 82 3.38 7.41 -5.70
C ILE A 82 4.34 8.57 -5.49
N LYS A 83 4.70 9.28 -6.57
CA LYS A 83 5.54 10.48 -6.51
C LYS A 83 4.85 11.60 -5.72
N GLU A 84 3.56 11.83 -5.99
CA GLU A 84 2.76 12.82 -5.24
C GLU A 84 2.69 12.48 -3.74
N ILE A 85 2.52 11.21 -3.36
CA ILE A 85 2.52 10.77 -1.95
C ILE A 85 3.86 11.09 -1.25
N LEU A 86 4.99 10.96 -1.95
CA LEU A 86 6.31 11.26 -1.39
C LEU A 86 6.58 12.75 -1.21
N GLU A 87 5.97 13.58 -2.07
CA GLU A 87 6.17 15.03 -2.11
C GLU A 87 5.22 15.80 -1.19
N PHE A 88 4.10 15.21 -0.74
CA PHE A 88 3.02 15.96 -0.07
C PHE A 88 2.99 15.96 1.46
N ARG A 89 2.53 17.09 2.00
CA ARG A 89 2.19 17.33 3.42
C ARG A 89 0.78 16.78 3.77
N PRO A 90 0.50 16.48 5.07
CA PRO A 90 -0.68 15.75 5.58
C PRO A 90 -2.08 16.12 5.02
N LYS A 91 -2.28 17.36 4.56
CA LYS A 91 -3.60 17.87 4.15
C LYS A 91 -4.16 17.26 2.86
N LYS A 92 -3.32 16.75 1.94
CA LYS A 92 -3.78 16.12 0.68
C LYS A 92 -3.87 14.60 0.72
N PHE A 93 -3.43 13.97 1.80
CA PHE A 93 -3.56 12.53 1.98
C PHE A 93 -5.02 12.05 1.91
N ARG A 94 -5.97 12.93 2.27
CA ARG A 94 -7.42 12.65 2.23
C ARG A 94 -7.88 12.09 0.88
N ASN A 95 -7.40 12.65 -0.22
CA ASN A 95 -7.80 12.24 -1.57
C ASN A 95 -7.25 10.84 -1.92
N PHE A 96 -6.10 10.46 -1.35
CA PHE A 96 -5.53 9.13 -1.57
C PHE A 96 -6.22 8.05 -0.73
N PHE A 97 -6.93 8.42 0.33
CA PHE A 97 -7.66 7.45 1.14
C PHE A 97 -8.96 6.99 0.50
N GLU A 98 -9.59 7.83 -0.31
CA GLU A 98 -10.71 7.43 -1.16
C GLU A 98 -10.28 6.41 -2.23
N LEU A 99 -8.98 6.37 -2.57
CA LEU A 99 -8.48 5.43 -3.56
C LEU A 99 -8.35 4.01 -3.04
N VAL A 100 -8.21 3.81 -1.72
CA VAL A 100 -7.97 2.48 -1.15
C VAL A 100 -9.28 1.93 -0.55
N PRO A 101 -10.03 1.09 -1.29
CA PRO A 101 -11.25 0.51 -0.77
C PRO A 101 -10.93 -0.45 0.38
N LEU A 102 -11.52 -0.19 1.53
CA LEU A 102 -11.48 -1.06 2.70
C LEU A 102 -12.85 -1.71 2.86
N GLU A 103 -13.04 -2.85 2.20
CA GLU A 103 -14.27 -3.63 2.25
C GLU A 103 -14.28 -4.52 3.50
N VAL A 104 -14.62 -3.90 4.64
CA VAL A 104 -14.73 -4.58 5.95
C VAL A 104 -15.81 -5.67 5.92
N GLU A 105 -16.86 -5.49 5.11
CA GLU A 105 -17.97 -6.44 4.93
C GLU A 105 -17.55 -7.77 4.29
N ASN A 106 -16.38 -7.79 3.64
CA ASN A 106 -15.83 -9.02 3.06
C ASN A 106 -15.04 -9.86 4.08
N ILE A 107 -15.09 -9.51 5.36
CA ILE A 107 -14.46 -10.25 6.45
C ILE A 107 -15.58 -10.83 7.30
N ASN A 108 -15.95 -12.06 6.96
CA ASN A 108 -17.16 -12.71 7.45
C ASN A 108 -16.88 -13.78 8.49
N ASN A 109 -15.63 -14.16 8.73
CA ASN A 109 -15.26 -15.18 9.71
C ASN A 109 -13.82 -14.94 10.21
N PRO A 110 -13.41 -15.59 11.32
CA PRO A 110 -12.05 -15.48 11.83
C PRO A 110 -10.96 -15.93 10.84
N GLU A 111 -11.27 -16.87 9.94
CA GLU A 111 -10.34 -17.36 8.93
C GLU A 111 -9.97 -16.27 7.91
N ASP A 112 -10.90 -15.36 7.60
CA ASP A 112 -10.66 -14.20 6.73
C ASP A 112 -9.65 -13.21 7.33
N LEU A 113 -9.36 -13.31 8.63
CA LEU A 113 -8.35 -12.50 9.34
C LEU A 113 -6.93 -13.02 9.13
N ALA A 114 -6.75 -14.20 8.51
CA ALA A 114 -5.43 -14.74 8.22
C ALA A 114 -4.62 -13.75 7.38
N LEU A 115 -3.45 -13.36 7.89
CA LEU A 115 -2.50 -12.51 7.20
C LEU A 115 -1.62 -13.35 6.29
N ASP A 116 -1.05 -12.73 5.27
CA ASP A 116 0.08 -13.28 4.55
C ASP A 116 1.20 -13.62 5.57
N PRO A 117 1.80 -14.82 5.52
CA PRO A 117 2.85 -15.22 6.45
C PRO A 117 4.00 -14.22 6.54
N ASP A 118 4.32 -13.54 5.43
CA ASP A 118 5.44 -12.61 5.33
C ASP A 118 5.05 -11.16 5.64
N TRP A 119 3.75 -10.87 5.81
CA TRP A 119 3.24 -9.52 6.06
C TRP A 119 3.98 -8.81 7.20
N ASN A 120 4.12 -9.48 8.33
CA ASN A 120 4.75 -8.90 9.51
C ASN A 120 6.25 -8.64 9.30
N THR A 121 6.93 -9.52 8.57
CA THR A 121 8.35 -9.39 8.23
C THR A 121 8.55 -8.23 7.27
N MET A 122 7.82 -8.22 6.16
CA MET A 122 7.83 -7.15 5.16
C MET A 122 7.53 -5.79 5.79
N LYS A 123 6.48 -5.69 6.61
CA LYS A 123 6.10 -4.46 7.33
C LYS A 123 7.22 -3.95 8.23
N LYS A 124 7.90 -4.83 8.96
CA LYS A 124 9.06 -4.46 9.81
C LYS A 124 10.23 -3.94 8.98
N GLU A 125 10.52 -4.58 7.85
CA GLU A 125 11.60 -4.17 6.95
C GLU A 125 11.35 -2.80 6.33
N ILE A 126 10.14 -2.57 5.80
CA ILE A 126 9.75 -1.27 5.24
C ILE A 126 9.87 -0.18 6.31
N ARG A 127 9.37 -0.41 7.53
CA ARG A 127 9.50 0.53 8.65
C ARG A 127 10.94 0.82 9.01
N SER A 128 11.81 -0.19 8.98
CA SER A 128 13.25 -0.02 9.22
C SER A 128 13.88 0.86 8.14
N ARG A 129 13.54 0.66 6.85
CA ARG A 129 13.99 1.52 5.74
C ARG A 129 13.48 2.95 5.90
N LEU A 130 12.18 3.14 6.17
CA LEU A 130 11.58 4.47 6.41
C LEU A 130 12.26 5.22 7.56
N LYS A 131 12.56 4.55 8.67
CA LYS A 131 13.28 5.17 9.81
C LYS A 131 14.69 5.63 9.41
N ARG A 132 15.45 4.78 8.70
CA ARG A 132 16.78 5.13 8.17
C ARG A 132 16.73 6.30 7.19
N ASN A 133 15.68 6.38 6.37
CA ASN A 133 15.52 7.42 5.35
C ASN A 133 14.98 8.74 5.91
N ARG A 134 14.17 8.72 6.99
CA ARG A 134 13.72 9.96 7.67
C ARG A 134 14.89 10.77 8.23
N GLY A 135 15.94 10.12 8.72
CA GLY A 135 17.17 10.80 9.16
C GLY A 135 17.94 11.52 8.05
N LYS A 136 17.73 11.13 6.78
CA LYS A 136 18.41 11.72 5.60
C LYS A 136 17.59 12.78 4.86
N ARG A 137 16.26 12.82 5.04
CA ARG A 137 15.38 13.81 4.35
C ARG A 137 15.51 15.24 4.91
N PHE A 138 16.10 15.44 6.09
CA PHE A 138 16.26 16.77 6.71
C PHE A 138 17.67 17.37 6.56
N THR A 139 18.63 16.64 6.02
CA THR A 139 20.02 17.16 5.82
C THR A 139 20.25 17.74 4.43
N ASN A 140 19.29 17.63 3.52
CA ASN A 140 19.40 18.08 2.12
C ASN A 140 18.35 19.15 1.76
N LEU A 141 17.87 19.93 2.74
CA LEU A 141 17.28 21.23 2.38
C LEU A 141 18.45 22.17 2.04
N PRO A 142 18.47 22.80 0.85
CA PRO A 142 19.38 23.91 0.62
C PRO A 142 19.10 24.94 1.72
N ASN A 143 20.13 25.27 2.50
CA ASN A 143 20.13 26.42 3.39
C ASN A 143 20.25 27.68 2.54
N ASP A 144 19.22 27.98 1.74
CA ASP A 144 19.09 29.27 1.08
C ASP A 144 17.84 29.94 1.66
N LEU A 145 18.04 30.57 2.83
CA LEU A 145 17.23 31.64 3.39
C LEU A 145 18.06 32.92 3.39
#